data_AF-A0A2I0PJC1-F1
#
_entry.id   AF-A0A2I0PJC1-F1
#
_cell.length_a   1.000
_cell.length_b   1.000
_cell.length_c   1.000
_cell.angle_alpha   90.00
_cell.angle_beta   90.00
_cell.angle_gamma   90.00
#
_symmetry.space_group_name_H-M   'P 1'
#
loop_
_entity.id
_entity.type
_entity.pdbx_description
1 polymer ?
#
loop_
_entity_poly.entity_id
_entity_poly.type
_entity_poly.pdbx_seq_one_letter_code
_entity_poly.pdbx_strand_id
1 'polypeptide(L)'
;MGLFNHFKNKNNIKSYFNQADRFMEYGDYKEALRCYNQILELIPENSTALYNKAWLLSELGSFNESLECYDKFLELKPKDSDGWLNRGNTLNLLGRFDEALRSFDKALKISPFCDYAWLSKGLSYKELGMFDEALTIDPSNSNVLHAKALIFDRLKMFDEALEYYDKFLRLDPDNIGGWNNKCTILGKMGNFNEALNCFDKALILDPNDGSLY
;
A
#
# COMPACT_ATOMS: atom_id res chain seq x y z
N MET A 1 37.91 -5.28 -19.80
CA MET A 1 37.53 -5.11 -18.38
C MET A 1 36.10 -5.55 -18.03
N GLY A 2 35.14 -5.61 -18.96
CA GLY A 2 33.74 -5.95 -18.65
C GLY A 2 33.46 -7.39 -18.18
N LEU A 3 34.16 -8.40 -18.72
CA LEU A 3 33.91 -9.80 -18.36
C LEU A 3 34.33 -10.14 -16.91
N PHE A 4 35.46 -9.63 -16.45
CA PHE A 4 36.00 -9.95 -15.12
C PHE A 4 35.15 -9.36 -13.98
N ASN A 5 34.64 -8.14 -14.15
CA ASN A 5 33.70 -7.52 -13.20
C ASN A 5 32.33 -8.23 -13.20
N HIS A 6 31.85 -8.67 -14.36
CA HIS A 6 30.59 -9.41 -14.46
C HIS A 6 30.65 -10.77 -13.71
N PHE A 7 31.75 -11.52 -13.85
CA PHE A 7 31.94 -12.78 -13.11
C PHE A 7 32.08 -12.57 -11.59
N LYS A 8 32.81 -11.53 -11.15
CA LYS A 8 32.98 -11.22 -9.73
C LYS A 8 31.66 -10.80 -9.07
N ASN A 9 30.88 -9.97 -9.76
CA ASN A 9 29.56 -9.54 -9.28
C ASN A 9 28.57 -10.71 -9.21
N LYS A 10 28.57 -11.62 -10.19
CA LYS A 10 27.69 -12.80 -10.20
C LYS A 10 28.00 -13.78 -9.05
N ASN A 11 29.28 -13.98 -8.72
CA ASN A 11 29.69 -14.80 -7.58
C ASN A 11 29.31 -14.14 -6.24
N ASN A 12 29.41 -12.80 -6.15
CA ASN A 12 28.99 -12.06 -4.96
C ASN A 12 27.47 -12.15 -4.75
N ILE A 13 26.66 -12.01 -5.80
CA ILE A 13 25.18 -12.11 -5.70
C ILE A 13 24.75 -13.48 -5.18
N LYS A 14 25.30 -14.57 -5.75
CA LYS A 14 24.99 -15.92 -5.29
C LYS A 14 25.39 -16.11 -3.81
N SER A 15 26.53 -15.56 -3.41
CA SER A 15 26.97 -15.58 -2.00
C SER A 15 25.98 -14.83 -1.10
N TYR A 16 25.52 -13.65 -1.50
CA TYR A 16 24.56 -12.88 -0.71
C TYR A 16 23.20 -13.58 -0.58
N PHE A 17 22.70 -14.23 -1.63
CA PHE A 17 21.47 -15.03 -1.50
C PHE A 17 21.66 -16.18 -0.50
N ASN A 18 22.74 -16.95 -0.63
CA ASN A 18 23.02 -18.04 0.31
C ASN A 18 23.18 -17.55 1.76
N GLN A 19 23.73 -16.34 1.96
CA GLN A 19 23.83 -15.73 3.30
C GLN A 19 22.46 -15.30 3.80
N ALA A 20 21.65 -14.65 2.95
CA ALA A 20 20.29 -14.25 3.29
C ALA A 20 19.47 -15.47 3.72
N ASP A 21 19.50 -16.57 2.96
CA ASP A 21 18.77 -17.80 3.29
C ASP A 21 19.20 -18.37 4.65
N ARG A 22 20.49 -18.37 4.96
CA ARG A 22 20.98 -18.79 6.29
C ARG A 22 20.49 -17.87 7.40
N PHE A 23 20.56 -16.56 7.21
CA PHE A 23 20.07 -15.61 8.19
C PHE A 23 18.56 -15.75 8.41
N MET A 24 17.80 -16.02 7.35
CA MET A 24 16.38 -16.35 7.42
C MET A 24 16.13 -17.61 8.26
N GLU A 25 16.91 -18.67 8.06
CA GLU A 25 16.81 -19.91 8.86
C GLU A 25 17.13 -19.68 10.35
N TYR A 26 18.09 -18.80 10.67
CA TYR A 26 18.43 -18.44 12.05
C TYR A 26 17.51 -17.38 12.66
N GLY A 27 16.56 -16.83 11.91
CA GLY A 27 15.67 -15.75 12.34
C GLY A 27 16.34 -14.37 12.44
N ASP A 28 17.56 -14.21 11.89
CA ASP A 28 18.25 -12.92 11.83
C ASP A 28 17.79 -12.12 10.59
N TYR A 29 16.55 -11.63 10.68
CA TYR A 29 15.90 -10.92 9.58
C TYR A 29 16.59 -9.60 9.20
N LYS A 30 17.36 -9.00 10.11
CA LYS A 30 18.09 -7.76 9.84
C LYS A 30 19.28 -8.01 8.91
N GLU A 31 20.07 -9.05 9.18
CA GLU A 31 21.19 -9.39 8.30
C GLU A 31 20.71 -9.98 6.97
N ALA A 32 19.57 -10.69 6.95
CA ALA A 32 18.94 -11.10 5.69
C ALA A 32 18.54 -9.90 4.81
N LEU A 33 17.89 -8.87 5.39
CA LEU A 33 17.57 -7.62 4.67
C LEU A 33 18.83 -6.94 4.14
N ARG A 34 19.90 -6.91 4.94
CA ARG A 34 21.19 -6.34 4.52
C ARG A 34 21.74 -7.07 3.29
N CYS A 35 21.68 -8.39 3.26
CA CYS A 35 22.09 -9.18 2.09
C CYS A 35 21.28 -8.82 0.84
N TYR A 36 19.96 -8.68 0.96
CA TYR A 36 19.13 -8.23 -0.17
C TYR A 36 19.46 -6.81 -0.63
N ASN A 37 19.72 -5.88 0.29
CA ASN A 37 20.16 -4.54 -0.05
C ASN A 37 21.48 -4.53 -0.83
N GLN A 38 22.46 -5.35 -0.42
CA GLN A 38 23.73 -5.49 -1.14
C GLN A 38 23.54 -6.03 -2.57
N ILE A 39 22.59 -6.96 -2.77
CA ILE A 39 22.24 -7.44 -4.11
C ILE A 39 21.64 -6.31 -4.95
N LEU A 40 20.73 -5.52 -4.38
CA LEU A 40 20.04 -4.42 -5.06
C LEU A 40 20.95 -3.22 -5.32
N GLU A 41 21.99 -3.00 -4.53
CA GLU A 41 23.06 -2.03 -4.82
C GLU A 41 23.86 -2.44 -6.06
N LEU A 42 24.12 -3.74 -6.25
CA LEU A 42 24.83 -4.27 -7.40
C LEU A 42 23.95 -4.37 -8.65
N ILE A 43 22.69 -4.79 -8.47
CA ILE A 43 21.69 -4.96 -9.53
C ILE A 43 20.33 -4.50 -9.00
N PRO A 44 19.95 -3.22 -9.22
CA PRO A 44 18.69 -2.67 -8.73
C PRO A 44 17.44 -3.40 -9.23
N GLU A 45 17.50 -3.97 -10.44
CA GLU A 45 16.40 -4.70 -11.09
C GLU A 45 16.44 -6.22 -10.81
N ASN A 46 17.14 -6.66 -9.77
CA ASN A 46 17.14 -8.08 -9.40
C ASN A 46 15.76 -8.47 -8.83
N SER A 47 14.91 -9.06 -9.67
CA SER A 47 13.53 -9.41 -9.30
C SER A 47 13.45 -10.35 -8.10
N THR A 48 14.35 -11.32 -7.97
CA THR A 48 14.36 -12.27 -6.84
C THR A 48 14.67 -11.56 -5.52
N ALA A 49 15.67 -10.66 -5.51
CA ALA A 49 15.98 -9.87 -4.33
C ALA A 49 14.87 -8.88 -3.97
N LEU A 50 14.23 -8.24 -4.97
CA LEU A 50 13.07 -7.37 -4.73
C LEU A 50 11.91 -8.13 -4.09
N TYR A 51 11.56 -9.29 -4.63
CA TYR A 51 10.48 -10.13 -4.10
C TYR A 51 10.78 -10.61 -2.68
N ASN A 52 11.96 -11.19 -2.44
CA ASN A 52 12.31 -11.71 -1.12
C ASN A 52 12.43 -10.59 -0.07
N LYS A 53 12.97 -9.44 -0.45
CA LYS A 53 13.01 -8.25 0.42
C LYS A 53 11.60 -7.76 0.73
N ALA A 54 10.72 -7.68 -0.26
CA ALA A 54 9.33 -7.26 -0.08
C ALA A 54 8.61 -8.18 0.91
N TRP A 55 8.74 -9.49 0.73
CA TRP A 55 8.16 -10.49 1.63
C TRP A 55 8.68 -10.31 3.06
N LEU A 56 10.00 -10.22 3.24
CA LEU A 56 10.61 -10.07 4.56
C LEU A 56 10.19 -8.77 5.26
N LEU A 57 10.11 -7.66 4.51
CA LEU A 57 9.61 -6.39 5.05
C LEU A 57 8.16 -6.48 5.48
N SER A 58 7.32 -7.24 4.77
CA SER A 58 5.93 -7.50 5.15
C SER A 58 5.86 -8.26 6.48
N GLU A 59 6.66 -9.31 6.64
CA GLU A 59 6.73 -10.10 7.90
C GLU A 59 7.22 -9.25 9.09
N LEU A 60 8.09 -8.28 8.83
CA LEU A 60 8.61 -7.35 9.84
C LEU A 60 7.67 -6.15 10.11
N GLY A 61 6.50 -6.08 9.46
CA GLY A 61 5.54 -4.99 9.62
C GLY A 61 5.92 -3.69 8.90
N SER A 62 6.99 -3.69 8.11
CA SER A 62 7.43 -2.56 7.28
C SER A 62 6.66 -2.52 5.96
N PHE A 63 5.33 -2.40 6.07
CA PHE A 63 4.40 -2.64 4.95
C PHE A 63 4.57 -1.68 3.77
N ASN A 64 4.82 -0.39 4.01
CA ASN A 64 4.98 0.57 2.91
C ASN A 64 6.25 0.28 2.07
N GLU A 65 7.38 0.02 2.71
CA GLU A 65 8.63 -0.35 2.02
C GLU A 65 8.52 -1.70 1.31
N SER A 66 7.76 -2.63 1.90
CA SER A 66 7.40 -3.90 1.26
C SER A 66 6.63 -3.67 -0.05
N LEU A 67 5.62 -2.79 -0.03
CA LEU A 67 4.83 -2.46 -1.21
C LEU A 67 5.67 -1.81 -2.31
N GLU A 68 6.60 -0.91 -1.98
CA GLU A 68 7.53 -0.35 -2.97
C GLU A 68 8.38 -1.43 -3.65
N CYS A 69 8.85 -2.42 -2.88
CA CYS A 69 9.61 -3.54 -3.43
C CYS A 69 8.74 -4.44 -4.32
N TYR A 70 7.50 -4.74 -3.89
CA TYR A 70 6.54 -5.49 -4.72
C TYR A 70 6.14 -4.75 -5.99
N ASP A 71 5.93 -3.44 -5.93
CA ASP A 71 5.59 -2.62 -7.09
C ASP A 71 6.72 -2.68 -8.14
N LYS A 72 7.98 -2.47 -7.71
CA LYS A 72 9.16 -2.65 -8.59
C LYS A 72 9.28 -4.07 -9.13
N PHE A 73 9.05 -5.09 -8.29
CA PHE A 73 9.06 -6.48 -8.73
C PHE A 73 8.01 -6.73 -9.84
N LEU A 74 6.79 -6.21 -9.67
CA LEU A 74 5.69 -6.39 -10.60
C LEU A 74 5.79 -5.54 -11.86
N GLU A 75 6.53 -4.43 -11.84
CA GLU A 75 6.97 -3.74 -13.07
C GLU A 75 7.84 -4.65 -13.93
N LEU A 76 8.76 -5.41 -13.32
CA LEU A 76 9.63 -6.36 -14.01
C LEU A 76 8.91 -7.68 -14.38
N LYS A 77 7.95 -8.10 -13.55
CA LYS A 77 7.23 -9.38 -13.66
C LYS A 77 5.71 -9.19 -13.54
N PRO A 78 5.05 -8.49 -14.48
CA PRO A 78 3.62 -8.14 -14.35
C PRO A 78 2.66 -9.33 -14.42
N LYS A 79 3.14 -10.50 -14.88
CA LYS A 79 2.38 -11.76 -14.99
C LYS A 79 2.69 -12.75 -13.86
N ASP A 80 3.32 -12.30 -12.78
CA ASP A 80 3.59 -13.13 -11.61
C ASP A 80 2.39 -13.11 -10.67
N SER A 81 1.69 -14.25 -10.52
CA SER A 81 0.50 -14.33 -9.67
C SER A 81 0.84 -14.17 -8.18
N ASP A 82 1.98 -14.70 -7.74
CA ASP A 82 2.36 -14.74 -6.33
C ASP A 82 2.80 -13.35 -5.85
N GLY A 83 3.46 -12.57 -6.71
CA GLY A 83 3.74 -11.16 -6.46
C GLY A 83 2.47 -10.33 -6.27
N TRP A 84 1.46 -10.51 -7.13
CA TRP A 84 0.17 -9.81 -6.98
C TRP A 84 -0.57 -10.27 -5.72
N LEU A 85 -0.54 -11.58 -5.41
CA LEU A 85 -1.12 -12.15 -4.19
C LEU A 85 -0.48 -11.56 -2.94
N ASN A 86 0.85 -11.58 -2.85
CA ASN A 86 1.56 -11.12 -1.65
C ASN A 86 1.49 -9.61 -1.48
N ARG A 87 1.54 -8.84 -2.57
CA ARG A 87 1.21 -7.41 -2.54
C ARG A 87 -0.19 -7.17 -1.95
N GLY A 88 -1.18 -7.96 -2.39
CA GLY A 88 -2.54 -7.89 -1.84
C GLY A 88 -2.59 -8.23 -0.35
N ASN A 89 -1.89 -9.26 0.10
CA ASN A 89 -1.81 -9.62 1.51
C ASN A 89 -1.18 -8.50 2.36
N THR A 90 -0.08 -7.89 1.89
CA THR A 90 0.54 -6.74 2.55
C THR A 90 -0.42 -5.54 2.62
N LEU A 91 -1.22 -5.30 1.59
CA LEU A 91 -2.25 -4.25 1.60
C LEU A 91 -3.36 -4.54 2.61
N ASN A 92 -3.79 -5.79 2.76
CA ASN A 92 -4.75 -6.20 3.78
C ASN A 92 -4.23 -5.95 5.19
N LEU A 93 -2.98 -6.31 5.46
CA LEU A 93 -2.35 -6.04 6.76
C LEU A 93 -2.27 -4.53 7.07
N LEU A 94 -2.18 -3.70 6.02
CA LEU A 94 -2.19 -2.25 6.11
C LEU A 94 -3.61 -1.63 6.14
N GLY A 95 -4.67 -2.46 6.10
CA GLY A 95 -6.06 -2.01 6.05
C GLY A 95 -6.50 -1.39 4.71
N ARG A 96 -5.71 -1.54 3.64
CA ARG A 96 -5.99 -1.02 2.29
C ARG A 96 -6.76 -2.06 1.48
N PHE A 97 -7.93 -2.46 1.99
CA PHE A 97 -8.68 -3.63 1.52
C PHE A 97 -9.02 -3.60 0.02
N ASP A 98 -9.38 -2.46 -0.54
CA ASP A 98 -9.74 -2.44 -1.96
C ASP A 98 -8.55 -2.46 -2.92
N GLU A 99 -7.41 -1.87 -2.54
CA GLU A 99 -6.18 -2.05 -3.32
C GLU A 99 -5.69 -3.50 -3.24
N ALA A 100 -5.94 -4.16 -2.09
CA ALA A 100 -5.75 -5.60 -1.95
C ALA A 100 -6.67 -6.37 -2.89
N LEU A 101 -7.97 -6.06 -2.93
CA LEU A 101 -8.95 -6.64 -3.87
C LEU A 101 -8.48 -6.52 -5.33
N ARG A 102 -8.01 -5.33 -5.76
CA ARG A 102 -7.45 -5.12 -7.11
C ARG A 102 -6.20 -5.97 -7.36
N SER A 103 -5.35 -6.16 -6.35
CA SER A 103 -4.16 -7.01 -6.46
C SER A 103 -4.55 -8.49 -6.57
N PHE A 104 -5.51 -8.96 -5.76
CA PHE A 104 -6.06 -10.32 -5.87
C PHE A 104 -6.76 -10.54 -7.21
N ASP A 105 -7.49 -9.56 -7.74
CA ASP A 105 -8.09 -9.65 -9.08
C ASP A 105 -7.05 -9.83 -10.18
N LYS A 106 -5.91 -9.12 -10.08
CA LYS A 106 -4.79 -9.33 -11.01
C LYS A 106 -4.18 -10.72 -10.84
N ALA A 107 -3.97 -11.18 -9.62
CA ALA A 107 -3.47 -12.52 -9.32
C ALA A 107 -4.40 -13.60 -9.91
N LEU A 108 -5.71 -13.49 -9.68
CA LEU A 108 -6.75 -14.40 -10.16
C LEU A 108 -6.93 -14.34 -11.68
N LYS A 109 -6.72 -13.18 -12.31
CA LYS A 109 -6.71 -13.09 -13.78
C LYS A 109 -5.56 -13.87 -14.40
N ILE A 110 -4.42 -13.96 -13.71
CA ILE A 110 -3.24 -14.73 -14.14
C ILE A 110 -3.41 -16.21 -13.79
N SER A 111 -3.86 -16.52 -12.58
CA SER A 111 -4.07 -17.86 -12.04
C SER A 111 -5.45 -17.98 -11.38
N PRO A 112 -6.49 -18.31 -12.17
CA PRO A 112 -7.89 -18.32 -11.69
C PRO A 112 -8.20 -19.33 -10.58
N PHE A 113 -7.37 -20.36 -10.44
CA PHE A 113 -7.53 -21.45 -9.47
C PHE A 113 -6.61 -21.27 -8.25
N CYS A 114 -6.10 -20.07 -8.00
CA CYS A 114 -5.35 -19.78 -6.79
C CYS A 114 -6.31 -19.63 -5.60
N ASP A 115 -6.49 -20.72 -4.84
CA ASP A 115 -7.38 -20.74 -3.66
C ASP A 115 -6.99 -19.68 -2.62
N TYR A 116 -5.68 -19.44 -2.43
CA TYR A 116 -5.18 -18.42 -1.52
C TYR A 116 -5.63 -17.01 -1.93
N ALA A 117 -5.62 -16.68 -3.23
CA ALA A 117 -6.08 -15.38 -3.70
C ALA A 117 -7.58 -15.19 -3.47
N TRP A 118 -8.40 -16.22 -3.69
CA TRP A 118 -9.83 -16.18 -3.36
C TRP A 118 -10.09 -16.01 -1.86
N LEU A 119 -9.36 -16.74 -1.02
CA LEU A 119 -9.46 -16.63 0.44
C LEU A 119 -9.12 -15.22 0.92
N SER A 120 -7.96 -14.69 0.51
CA SER A 120 -7.55 -13.33 0.88
C SER A 120 -8.51 -12.26 0.35
N LYS A 121 -9.06 -12.46 -0.86
CA LYS A 121 -10.11 -11.59 -1.41
C LYS A 121 -11.38 -11.61 -0.56
N GLY A 122 -11.82 -12.79 -0.13
CA GLY A 122 -12.99 -12.95 0.75
C GLY A 122 -12.81 -12.28 2.12
N LEU A 123 -11.62 -12.38 2.72
CA LEU A 123 -11.29 -11.67 3.97
C LEU A 123 -11.39 -10.14 3.79
N SER A 124 -10.91 -9.63 2.66
CA SER A 124 -10.97 -8.19 2.34
C SER A 124 -12.42 -7.70 2.24
N TYR A 125 -13.30 -8.47 1.58
CA TYR A 125 -14.72 -8.14 1.50
C TYR A 125 -15.43 -8.21 2.86
N LYS A 126 -15.04 -9.16 3.72
CA LYS A 126 -15.60 -9.25 5.07
C LYS A 126 -15.30 -7.98 5.87
N GLU A 127 -14.07 -7.50 5.85
CA GLU A 127 -13.69 -6.27 6.56
C GLU A 127 -14.45 -5.04 6.02
N LEU A 128 -14.61 -4.93 4.70
CA LEU A 128 -15.45 -3.89 4.11
C LEU A 128 -16.91 -3.98 4.54
N GLY A 129 -17.48 -5.19 4.55
CA GLY A 129 -18.84 -5.45 5.03
C GLY A 129 -19.03 -5.13 6.51
N MET A 130 -18.02 -5.36 7.35
CA MET A 130 -18.05 -4.98 8.76
C MET A 130 -18.12 -3.46 8.96
N PHE A 131 -17.53 -2.66 8.07
CA PHE A 131 -17.72 -1.21 8.10
C PHE A 131 -19.15 -0.81 7.71
N ASP A 132 -19.76 -1.48 6.73
CA ASP A 132 -21.16 -1.25 6.35
C ASP A 132 -22.14 -1.62 7.47
N GLU A 133 -21.89 -2.76 8.13
CA GLU A 133 -22.66 -3.19 9.30
C GLU A 133 -22.51 -2.22 10.47
N ALA A 134 -21.28 -1.75 10.75
CA ALA A 134 -21.03 -0.78 11.80
C ALA A 134 -21.79 0.54 11.57
N LEU A 135 -21.88 1.00 10.32
CA LEU A 135 -22.69 2.18 9.95
C LEU A 135 -24.20 1.92 9.95
N THR A 136 -24.63 0.66 9.92
CA THR A 136 -26.05 0.32 10.13
C THR A 136 -26.43 0.43 11.60
N ILE A 137 -25.52 0.05 12.50
CA ILE A 137 -25.71 0.13 13.96
C ILE A 137 -25.61 1.57 14.44
N ASP A 138 -24.55 2.27 14.04
CA ASP A 138 -24.33 3.69 14.32
C ASP A 138 -23.94 4.42 13.02
N PRO A 139 -24.93 4.99 12.30
CA PRO A 139 -24.69 5.76 11.09
C PRO A 139 -23.79 6.99 11.28
N SER A 140 -23.62 7.40 12.54
CA SER A 140 -22.86 8.58 12.98
C SER A 140 -21.51 8.20 13.61
N ASN A 141 -21.04 6.97 13.41
CA ASN A 141 -19.72 6.57 13.87
C ASN A 141 -18.64 7.28 13.05
N SER A 142 -18.14 8.40 13.58
CA SER A 142 -17.17 9.28 12.94
C SER A 142 -15.89 8.52 12.51
N ASN A 143 -15.41 7.58 13.33
CA ASN A 143 -14.22 6.79 13.02
C ASN A 143 -14.43 5.87 11.81
N VAL A 144 -15.60 5.23 11.71
CA VAL A 144 -15.92 4.34 10.58
C VAL A 144 -16.17 5.13 9.30
N LEU A 145 -16.86 6.28 9.39
CA LEU A 145 -17.05 7.19 8.26
C LEU A 145 -15.70 7.69 7.71
N HIS A 146 -14.79 8.11 8.60
CA HIS A 146 -13.45 8.53 8.20
C HIS A 146 -12.65 7.38 7.57
N ALA A 147 -12.70 6.18 8.16
CA ALA A 147 -12.03 5.01 7.62
C ALA A 147 -12.52 4.68 6.20
N LYS A 148 -13.84 4.68 5.96
CA LYS A 148 -14.39 4.47 4.61
C LYS A 148 -13.99 5.58 3.63
N ALA A 149 -13.97 6.84 4.06
CA ALA A 149 -13.54 7.97 3.22
C ALA A 149 -12.07 7.80 2.74
N LEU A 150 -11.18 7.42 3.66
CA LEU A 150 -9.77 7.12 3.36
C LEU A 150 -9.63 5.94 2.39
N ILE A 151 -10.46 4.91 2.56
CA ILE A 151 -10.49 3.74 1.68
C ILE A 151 -10.90 4.15 0.25
N PHE A 152 -11.99 4.91 0.09
CA PHE A 152 -12.44 5.37 -1.23
C PHE A 152 -11.48 6.38 -1.90
N ASP A 153 -10.80 7.25 -1.14
CA ASP A 153 -9.76 8.14 -1.69
C ASP A 153 -8.60 7.34 -2.28
N ARG A 154 -8.09 6.36 -1.52
CA ARG A 154 -7.03 5.45 -2.00
C ARG A 154 -7.46 4.68 -3.24
N LEU A 155 -8.76 4.40 -3.36
CA LEU A 155 -9.32 3.76 -4.54
C LEU A 155 -9.38 4.64 -5.79
N LYS A 156 -9.17 5.95 -5.64
CA LYS A 156 -9.49 6.97 -6.66
C LYS A 156 -10.98 6.98 -7.03
N MET A 157 -11.82 6.47 -6.13
CA MET A 157 -13.27 6.60 -6.16
C MET A 157 -13.61 7.90 -5.47
N PHE A 158 -13.24 9.00 -6.14
CA PHE A 158 -13.18 10.31 -5.50
C PHE A 158 -14.57 10.82 -5.11
N ASP A 159 -15.60 10.50 -5.89
CA ASP A 159 -16.98 10.89 -5.59
C ASP A 159 -17.46 10.26 -4.27
N GLU A 160 -17.27 8.95 -4.13
CA GLU A 160 -17.61 8.22 -2.91
C GLU A 160 -16.75 8.68 -1.73
N ALA A 161 -15.46 8.92 -1.94
CA ALA A 161 -14.56 9.43 -0.91
C ALA A 161 -15.06 10.77 -0.35
N LEU A 162 -15.41 11.71 -1.24
CA LEU A 162 -15.93 13.02 -0.86
C LEU A 162 -17.25 12.91 -0.09
N GLU A 163 -18.14 11.98 -0.48
CA GLU A 163 -19.39 11.73 0.25
C GLU A 163 -19.14 11.33 1.72
N TYR A 164 -18.19 10.41 1.95
CA TYR A 164 -17.88 9.96 3.31
C TYR A 164 -17.07 11.00 4.09
N TYR A 165 -16.18 11.77 3.44
CA TYR A 165 -15.54 12.93 4.07
C TYR A 165 -16.56 13.99 4.48
N ASP A 166 -17.59 14.24 3.67
CA ASP A 166 -18.67 15.15 4.02
C ASP A 166 -19.46 14.68 5.23
N LYS A 167 -19.77 13.38 5.31
CA LYS A 167 -20.44 12.81 6.48
C LYS A 167 -19.56 12.90 7.73
N PHE A 168 -18.26 12.60 7.61
CA PHE A 168 -17.28 12.69 8.68
C PHE A 168 -17.14 14.13 9.20
N LEU A 169 -16.90 15.10 8.31
CA LEU A 169 -16.69 16.51 8.66
C LEU A 169 -17.97 17.22 9.14
N ARG A 170 -19.15 16.64 8.90
CA ARG A 170 -20.38 17.12 9.58
C ARG A 170 -20.40 16.78 11.06
N LEU A 171 -19.74 15.68 11.46
CA LEU A 171 -19.68 15.22 12.84
C LEU A 171 -18.48 15.80 13.59
N ASP A 172 -17.36 16.01 12.88
CA ASP A 172 -16.15 16.64 13.39
C ASP A 172 -15.71 17.79 12.46
N PRO A 173 -16.39 18.96 12.51
CA PRO A 173 -16.12 20.07 11.59
C PRO A 173 -14.76 20.72 11.78
N ASP A 174 -14.16 20.57 12.97
CA ASP A 174 -12.88 21.16 13.33
C ASP A 174 -11.69 20.24 12.96
N ASN A 175 -11.96 19.09 12.32
CA ASN A 175 -10.93 18.15 11.92
C ASN A 175 -10.13 18.62 10.70
N ILE A 176 -8.98 19.25 10.95
CA ILE A 176 -8.08 19.75 9.89
C ILE A 176 -7.63 18.63 8.95
N GLY A 177 -7.29 17.45 9.48
CA GLY A 177 -6.84 16.32 8.67
C GLY A 177 -7.88 15.84 7.65
N GLY A 178 -9.15 15.79 8.07
CA GLY A 178 -10.27 15.47 7.17
C GLY A 178 -10.47 16.50 6.08
N TRP A 179 -10.40 17.79 6.42
CA TRP A 179 -10.46 18.87 5.44
C TRP A 179 -9.29 18.77 4.44
N ASN A 180 -8.05 18.65 4.92
CA ASN A 180 -6.86 18.55 4.07
C ASN A 180 -6.96 17.38 3.06
N ASN A 181 -7.42 16.21 3.51
CA ASN A 181 -7.63 15.06 2.64
C ASN A 181 -8.71 15.34 1.58
N LYS A 182 -9.84 15.93 1.99
CA LYS A 182 -10.93 16.32 1.09
C LYS A 182 -10.46 17.32 0.03
N CYS A 183 -9.71 18.36 0.43
CA CYS A 183 -9.24 19.40 -0.50
C CYS A 183 -8.23 18.82 -1.50
N THR A 184 -7.36 17.91 -1.04
CA THR A 184 -6.42 17.17 -1.90
C THR A 184 -7.15 16.38 -2.98
N ILE A 185 -8.26 15.71 -2.63
CA ILE A 185 -9.09 14.96 -3.60
C ILE A 185 -9.72 15.88 -4.64
N LEU A 186 -10.32 16.99 -4.20
CA LEU A 186 -10.91 17.99 -5.11
C LEU A 186 -9.85 18.55 -6.08
N GLY A 187 -8.64 18.79 -5.59
CA GLY A 187 -7.48 19.15 -6.41
C GLY A 187 -7.11 18.09 -7.45
N LYS A 188 -7.06 16.80 -7.05
CA LYS A 188 -6.80 15.67 -7.97
C LYS A 188 -7.87 15.54 -9.06
N MET A 189 -9.13 15.89 -8.75
CA MET A 189 -10.24 15.89 -9.71
C MET A 189 -10.24 17.12 -10.63
N GLY A 190 -9.39 18.12 -10.38
CA GLY A 190 -9.39 19.39 -11.10
C GLY A 190 -10.53 20.33 -10.71
N ASN A 191 -11.23 20.06 -9.61
CA ASN A 191 -12.28 20.94 -9.09
C ASN A 191 -11.66 22.03 -8.19
N PHE A 192 -10.87 22.90 -8.81
CA PHE A 192 -10.04 23.88 -8.09
C PHE A 192 -10.85 24.88 -7.26
N ASN A 193 -12.06 25.25 -7.70
CA ASN A 193 -12.90 26.19 -6.95
C ASN A 193 -13.40 25.62 -5.62
N GLU A 194 -13.82 24.36 -5.61
CA GLU A 194 -14.22 23.69 -4.37
C GLU A 194 -13.02 23.34 -3.49
N ALA A 195 -11.87 22.99 -4.10
CA ALA A 195 -10.62 22.78 -3.38
C ALA A 195 -10.18 24.05 -2.64
N LEU A 196 -10.25 25.23 -3.27
CA LEU A 196 -9.91 26.51 -2.64
C LEU A 196 -10.84 26.83 -1.46
N ASN A 197 -12.16 26.69 -1.63
CA ASN A 197 -13.11 26.89 -0.53
C ASN A 197 -12.87 25.91 0.64
N CYS A 198 -12.41 24.70 0.33
CA CYS A 198 -12.06 23.68 1.30
C CYS A 198 -10.77 24.05 2.06
N PHE A 199 -9.75 24.55 1.34
CA PHE A 199 -8.50 25.03 1.94
C PHE A 199 -8.71 26.29 2.79
N ASP A 200 -9.58 27.21 2.38
CA ASP A 200 -9.96 28.36 3.19
C ASP A 200 -10.54 27.94 4.55
N LYS A 201 -11.33 26.86 4.58
CA LYS A 201 -11.84 26.28 5.83
C LYS A 201 -10.76 25.62 6.67
N ALA A 202 -9.83 24.89 6.05
CA ALA A 202 -8.69 24.31 6.76
C ALA A 202 -7.77 25.39 7.36
N LEU A 203 -7.50 26.47 6.63
CA LEU A 203 -6.71 27.63 7.06
C LEU A 203 -7.36 28.42 8.19
N ILE A 204 -8.70 28.50 8.23
CA ILE A 204 -9.42 29.12 9.36
C ILE A 204 -9.21 28.29 10.64
N LEU A 205 -9.13 26.96 10.52
CA LEU A 205 -8.97 26.04 11.65
C LEU A 205 -7.51 25.94 12.11
N ASP A 206 -6.53 26.06 11.21
CA ASP A 206 -5.10 26.23 11.54
C ASP A 206 -4.42 27.27 10.62
N PRO A 207 -4.27 28.52 11.09
CA PRO A 207 -3.63 29.58 10.32
C PRO A 207 -2.14 29.38 10.01
N ASN A 208 -1.47 28.42 10.66
CA ASN A 208 -0.03 28.21 10.56
C ASN A 208 0.36 26.88 9.86
N ASP A 209 -0.60 26.14 9.31
CA ASP A 209 -0.31 24.91 8.59
C ASP A 209 0.41 25.20 7.25
N GLY A 210 1.73 25.00 7.23
CA GLY A 210 2.59 25.22 6.07
C GLY A 210 2.38 24.24 4.91
N SER A 211 1.47 23.27 5.03
CA SER A 211 1.05 22.38 3.93
C SER A 211 -0.04 22.97 3.03
N LEU A 212 -0.57 24.16 3.38
CA LEU A 212 -1.70 24.84 2.73
C LEU A 212 -1.30 25.98 1.77
N TYR A 213 0.00 26.27 1.63
CA TYR A 213 0.58 27.29 0.74
C TYR A 213 1.41 26.65 -0.38
#